data_AF-A0A6I2VHT3-F1
#
_entry.id   AF-A0A6I2VHT3-F1
#
_cell.length_a   1.000
_cell.length_b   1.000
_cell.length_c   1.000
_cell.angle_alpha   90.00
_cell.angle_beta   90.00
_cell.angle_gamma   90.00
#
_symmetry.space_group_name_H-M   'P 1'
#
loop_
_entity.id
_entity.type
_entity.pdbx_description
1 polymer ?
#
loop_
_entity_poly.entity_id
_entity_poly.type
_entity_poly.pdbx_seq_one_letter_code
_entity_poly.pdbx_strand_id
1 'polypeptide(L)'
;MSRGHQMHEILIVRLHDRTVGQLRRGNDPSRVRLAIGADFETGPVTLTDSFTAIPGTEPPIDEVSNFLGGYVPEGNHRAVMASRRGIDAGDLFALLREFGGSLAGAVTVRPPDGHDGQTAAGWLEELSDKGLADRLRQALR
;
A
#
# COMPACT_ATOMS: atom_id res chain seq x y z
N MET A 1 29.78 -8.61 -13.78
CA MET A 1 29.03 -9.85 -13.49
C MET A 1 28.49 -9.66 -12.07
N SER A 2 27.20 -9.58 -11.75
CA SER A 2 25.97 -10.22 -12.26
C SER A 2 24.76 -9.33 -11.91
N ARG A 3 23.90 -9.02 -12.91
CA ARG A 3 22.50 -9.46 -13.09
C ARG A 3 21.46 -8.97 -12.07
N GLY A 4 20.59 -8.05 -12.52
CA GLY A 4 19.13 -8.19 -12.37
C GLY A 4 18.42 -7.42 -11.25
N HIS A 5 18.38 -6.09 -11.29
CA HIS A 5 17.48 -5.27 -10.43
C HIS A 5 16.47 -4.44 -11.24
N GLN A 6 15.96 -5.00 -12.33
CA GLN A 6 14.88 -4.40 -13.11
C GLN A 6 13.78 -5.44 -13.31
N MET A 7 13.15 -5.86 -12.21
CA MET A 7 11.82 -6.47 -12.28
C MET A 7 10.83 -5.36 -11.96
N HIS A 8 9.98 -5.06 -12.93
CA HIS A 8 8.93 -4.07 -12.86
C HIS A 8 8.17 -4.19 -11.53
N GLU A 9 8.38 -3.24 -10.61
CA GLU A 9 7.72 -3.25 -9.30
C GLU A 9 6.23 -2.95 -9.51
N ILE A 10 5.42 -4.01 -9.51
CA ILE A 10 3.96 -3.95 -9.55
C ILE A 10 3.46 -4.24 -8.14
N LEU A 11 2.40 -3.56 -7.71
CA LEU A 11 1.60 -3.97 -6.55
C LEU A 11 0.18 -4.30 -7.00
N ILE A 12 -0.43 -5.31 -6.41
CA ILE A 12 -1.82 -5.68 -6.63
C ILE A 12 -2.68 -4.94 -5.62
N VAL A 13 -3.70 -4.25 -6.12
CA VAL A 13 -4.75 -3.64 -5.30
C VAL A 13 -5.90 -4.60 -5.21
N ARG A 14 -6.34 -4.91 -3.99
CA ARG A 14 -7.53 -5.73 -3.74
C ARG A 14 -8.53 -4.95 -2.91
N LEU A 15 -9.81 -5.23 -3.14
CA LEU A 15 -10.92 -4.82 -2.30
C LEU A 15 -11.61 -6.08 -1.79
N HIS A 16 -11.48 -6.35 -0.48
CA HIS A 16 -11.71 -7.66 0.12
C HIS A 16 -10.87 -8.73 -0.60
N ASP A 17 -11.52 -9.80 -1.09
CA ASP A 17 -10.86 -10.89 -1.81
C ASP A 17 -10.81 -10.69 -3.33
N ARG A 18 -11.26 -9.53 -3.82
CA ARG A 18 -11.33 -9.23 -5.26
C ARG A 18 -10.16 -8.36 -5.68
N THR A 19 -9.45 -8.78 -6.72
CA THR A 19 -8.42 -7.95 -7.36
C THR A 19 -9.09 -6.81 -8.11
N VAL A 20 -8.69 -5.58 -7.81
CA VAL A 20 -9.13 -4.39 -8.54
C VAL A 20 -8.21 -4.12 -9.72
N GLY A 21 -6.90 -4.26 -9.52
CA GLY A 21 -5.93 -3.87 -10.53
C GLY A 21 -4.49 -3.87 -10.05
N GLN A 22 -3.64 -3.24 -10.85
CA GLN A 22 -2.20 -3.20 -10.67
C GLN A 22 -1.73 -1.75 -10.50
N LEU A 23 -0.98 -1.50 -9.43
CA LEU A 23 -0.26 -0.25 -9.21
C LEU A 23 1.14 -0.31 -9.78
N ARG A 24 1.55 0.81 -10.36
CA ARG A 24 2.91 1.09 -10.82
C ARG A 24 3.34 2.46 -10.34
N ARG A 25 4.66 2.66 -10.29
CA ARG A 25 5.25 3.97 -10.02
C ARG A 25 4.82 5.01 -11.07
N GLY A 26 4.54 6.22 -10.59
CA GLY A 26 4.49 7.43 -11.40
C GLY A 26 5.87 7.83 -11.89
N ASN A 27 5.94 8.87 -12.72
CA ASN A 27 7.22 9.50 -13.06
C ASN A 27 7.77 10.31 -11.87
N ASP A 28 6.87 10.78 -11.01
CA ASP A 28 7.15 11.39 -9.72
C ASP A 28 7.02 10.30 -8.63
N PRO A 29 8.01 10.15 -7.71
CA PRO A 29 7.96 9.19 -6.60
C PRO A 29 6.71 9.32 -5.70
N SER A 30 6.13 10.51 -5.59
CA SER A 30 4.92 10.77 -4.81
C SER A 30 3.63 10.34 -5.53
N ARG A 31 3.74 9.88 -6.78
CA ARG A 31 2.60 9.52 -7.63
C ARG A 31 2.62 8.04 -8.00
N VAL A 32 1.44 7.46 -8.12
CA VAL A 32 1.23 6.06 -8.53
C VAL A 32 0.11 5.94 -9.55
N ARG A 33 0.27 5.05 -10.51
CA ARG A 33 -0.72 4.74 -11.56
C ARG A 33 -1.42 3.44 -11.23
N LEU A 34 -2.75 3.41 -11.31
CA LEU A 34 -3.57 2.22 -11.14
C LEU A 34 -4.15 1.80 -12.48
N ALA A 35 -3.80 0.63 -12.97
CA ALA A 35 -4.48 -0.03 -14.08
C ALA A 35 -5.57 -0.95 -13.53
N ILE A 36 -6.84 -0.64 -13.80
CA ILE A 36 -7.98 -1.46 -13.41
C ILE A 36 -8.00 -2.72 -14.27
N GLY A 37 -8.16 -3.89 -13.64
CA GLY A 37 -8.26 -5.17 -14.33
C GLY A 37 -9.40 -5.16 -15.34
N ALA A 38 -9.17 -5.73 -16.53
CA ALA A 38 -10.23 -5.85 -17.54
C ALA A 38 -11.35 -6.82 -17.09
N ASP A 39 -10.99 -7.73 -16.19
CA ASP A 39 -11.85 -8.70 -15.51
C ASP A 39 -12.41 -8.17 -14.18
N PHE A 40 -12.18 -6.90 -13.85
CA PHE A 40 -12.72 -6.31 -12.63
C PHE A 40 -14.25 -6.23 -12.71
N GLU A 41 -14.94 -6.97 -11.84
CA GLU A 41 -16.39 -6.91 -11.72
C GLU A 41 -16.80 -5.82 -10.73
N THR A 42 -17.47 -4.79 -11.23
CA THR A 42 -18.09 -3.76 -10.39
C THR A 42 -19.19 -4.39 -9.54
N GLY A 43 -18.95 -4.47 -8.23
CA GLY A 43 -19.94 -4.95 -7.26
C GLY A 43 -20.79 -3.82 -6.67
N PRO A 44 -21.60 -4.12 -5.64
CA PRO A 44 -22.39 -3.10 -4.94
C PRO A 44 -21.54 -2.12 -4.12
N VAL A 45 -20.28 -2.47 -3.84
CA VAL A 45 -19.33 -1.63 -3.12
C VAL A 45 -18.30 -1.07 -4.10
N THR A 46 -18.19 0.26 -4.13
CA THR A 46 -17.20 1.00 -4.90
C THR A 46 -15.87 1.10 -4.14
N LEU A 47 -14.75 1.19 -4.87
CA LEU A 47 -13.43 1.36 -4.25
C LEU A 47 -13.30 2.74 -3.57
N THR A 48 -13.79 3.77 -4.25
CA THR A 48 -13.74 5.17 -3.80
C THR A 48 -14.76 5.97 -4.61
N ASP A 49 -15.19 7.11 -4.06
CA ASP A 49 -16.01 8.10 -4.76
C ASP A 49 -15.15 9.15 -5.50
N SER A 50 -13.82 9.15 -5.30
CA SER A 50 -12.90 10.09 -5.94
C SER A 50 -12.67 9.79 -7.43
N PHE A 51 -12.87 8.54 -7.85
CA PHE A 51 -12.82 8.13 -9.25
C PHE A 51 -13.59 6.84 -9.48
N THR A 52 -14.15 6.69 -10.69
CA THR A 52 -14.83 5.45 -11.09
C THR A 52 -13.83 4.40 -11.53
N ALA A 53 -13.86 3.21 -10.91
CA ALA A 53 -13.06 2.06 -11.32
C ALA A 53 -13.66 1.37 -12.56
N ILE A 54 -13.40 1.92 -13.75
CA ILE A 54 -13.86 1.36 -15.02
C ILE A 54 -12.91 0.22 -15.45
N PRO A 55 -13.40 -1.00 -15.73
CA PRO A 55 -12.57 -2.12 -16.15
C PRO A 55 -11.71 -1.81 -17.37
N GLY A 56 -10.43 -2.19 -17.33
CA GLY A 56 -9.48 -1.98 -18.42
C GLY A 56 -9.01 -0.54 -18.63
N THR A 57 -9.26 0.36 -17.66
CA THR A 57 -8.84 1.77 -17.74
C THR A 57 -7.79 2.13 -16.69
N GLU A 58 -7.16 3.29 -16.88
CA GLU A 58 -6.33 3.94 -15.85
C GLU A 58 -7.05 5.23 -15.39
N PRO A 59 -7.48 5.33 -14.12
CA PRO A 59 -8.02 6.55 -13.57
C PRO A 59 -6.95 7.66 -13.48
N PRO A 60 -7.36 8.92 -13.32
CA PRO A 60 -6.45 10.05 -13.14
C PRO A 60 -5.42 9.82 -12.01
N ILE A 61 -4.15 10.10 -12.30
CA ILE A 61 -3.02 9.77 -11.43
C ILE A 61 -3.06 10.51 -10.10
N ASP A 62 -3.52 11.76 -10.08
CA ASP A 62 -3.55 12.58 -8.87
C ASP A 62 -4.60 12.05 -7.88
N GLU A 63 -5.75 11.63 -8.40
CA GLU A 63 -6.89 11.10 -7.66
C GLU A 63 -6.54 9.74 -7.06
N VAL A 64 -5.89 8.87 -7.83
CA VAL A 64 -5.35 7.60 -7.34
C VAL A 64 -4.32 7.84 -6.24
N SER A 65 -3.39 8.77 -6.47
CA SER A 65 -2.31 9.06 -5.52
C SER A 65 -2.82 9.68 -4.23
N ASN A 66 -3.82 10.57 -4.30
CA ASN A 66 -4.43 11.18 -3.12
C ASN A 66 -5.23 10.15 -2.32
N PHE A 67 -6.02 9.31 -3.00
CA PHE A 67 -6.78 8.24 -2.36
C PHE A 67 -5.86 7.26 -1.62
N LEU A 68 -4.85 6.72 -2.30
CA LEU A 68 -3.91 5.76 -1.70
C LEU A 68 -2.94 6.43 -0.71
N GLY A 69 -2.64 7.70 -0.91
CA GLY A 69 -1.82 8.50 0.00
C GLY A 69 -2.43 8.65 1.40
N GLY A 70 -3.76 8.65 1.51
CA GLY A 70 -4.48 8.68 2.79
C GLY A 70 -4.43 7.36 3.58
N TYR A 71 -3.92 6.29 2.98
CA TYR A 71 -3.77 4.99 3.65
C TYR A 71 -2.38 4.78 4.27
N VAL A 72 -1.39 5.58 3.88
CA VAL A 72 -0.03 5.45 4.44
C VAL A 72 0.18 6.48 5.57
N PRO A 73 1.15 6.28 6.49
CA PRO A 73 1.38 7.20 7.61
C PRO A 73 1.53 8.66 7.15
N GLU A 74 1.08 9.64 7.93
CA GLU A 74 1.11 11.06 7.56
C GLU A 74 2.11 11.88 8.38
N GLY A 75 2.44 13.08 7.87
CA GLY A 75 3.24 14.09 8.59
C GLY A 75 4.56 13.56 9.17
N ASN A 76 4.86 13.95 10.40
CA ASN A 76 6.09 13.53 11.08
C ASN A 76 6.16 12.00 11.28
N HIS A 77 5.00 11.34 11.47
CA HIS A 77 4.95 9.90 11.64
C HIS A 77 5.44 9.16 10.37
N ARG A 78 5.09 9.68 9.18
CA ARG A 78 5.64 9.21 7.90
C ARG A 78 7.16 9.26 7.87
N ALA A 79 7.74 10.40 8.19
CA ALA A 79 9.19 10.60 8.14
C ALA A 79 9.93 9.63 9.08
N VAL A 80 9.42 9.45 10.31
CA VAL A 80 9.98 8.53 11.29
C VAL A 80 9.90 7.08 10.83
N MET A 81 8.74 6.65 10.33
CA MET A 81 8.52 5.26 9.88
C MET A 81 9.31 4.93 8.62
N ALA A 82 9.36 5.85 7.66
CA ALA A 82 10.14 5.71 6.43
C ALA A 82 11.65 5.61 6.74
N SER A 83 12.16 6.48 7.62
CA SER A 83 13.56 6.46 8.07
C SER A 83 13.94 5.12 8.73
N ARG A 84 13.10 4.59 9.63
CA ARG A 84 13.31 3.28 10.27
C ARG A 84 13.40 2.12 9.28
N ARG A 85 12.84 2.28 8.08
CA ARG A 85 12.78 1.26 7.02
C ARG A 85 13.71 1.55 5.84
N GLY A 86 14.47 2.64 5.87
CA GLY A 86 15.34 3.05 4.76
C GLY A 86 14.57 3.43 3.50
N ILE A 87 13.35 3.93 3.63
CA ILE A 87 12.47 4.35 2.55
C ILE A 87 12.45 5.88 2.48
N ASP A 88 12.37 6.45 1.27
CA ASP A 88 12.09 7.87 1.10
C ASP A 88 10.64 8.18 1.51
N ALA A 89 10.45 9.13 2.43
CA ALA A 89 9.13 9.53 2.90
C ALA A 89 8.25 10.16 1.79
N GLY A 90 8.84 10.63 0.69
CA GLY A 90 8.13 11.11 -0.48
C GLY A 90 7.74 10.01 -1.48
N ASP A 91 8.30 8.80 -1.34
CA ASP A 91 8.05 7.69 -2.26
C ASP A 91 6.77 6.94 -1.88
N LEU A 92 5.64 7.37 -2.45
CA LEU A 92 4.34 6.79 -2.17
C LEU A 92 4.29 5.30 -2.54
N PHE A 93 4.93 4.89 -3.63
CA PHE A 93 4.95 3.49 -4.03
C PHE A 93 5.69 2.62 -3.02
N ALA A 94 6.86 3.06 -2.56
CA ALA A 94 7.62 2.32 -1.55
C ALA A 94 6.88 2.27 -0.20
N LEU A 95 6.21 3.35 0.19
CA LEU A 95 5.37 3.39 1.38
C LEU A 95 4.18 2.42 1.27
N LEU A 96 3.50 2.38 0.12
CA LEU A 96 2.41 1.43 -0.13
C LEU A 96 2.90 -0.02 -0.15
N ARG A 97 4.10 -0.28 -0.66
CA ARG A 97 4.70 -1.62 -0.58
C ARG A 97 4.94 -2.06 0.87
N GLU A 98 5.46 -1.16 1.71
CA GLU A 98 5.82 -1.50 3.10
C GLU A 98 4.59 -1.56 4.03
N PHE A 99 3.66 -0.62 3.88
CA PHE A 99 2.56 -0.44 4.82
C PHE A 99 1.19 -0.85 4.24
N GLY A 100 1.08 -1.02 2.92
CA GLY A 100 -0.17 -1.28 2.21
C GLY A 100 -0.80 -2.66 2.48
N GLY A 101 -0.06 -3.59 3.09
CA GLY A 101 -0.57 -4.88 3.52
C GLY A 101 -1.40 -4.83 4.81
N SER A 102 -1.27 -3.77 5.61
CA SER A 102 -1.90 -3.64 6.94
C SER A 102 -2.90 -2.46 7.01
N LEU A 103 -3.42 -2.04 5.86
CA LEU A 103 -4.36 -0.93 5.78
C LEU A 103 -5.67 -1.27 6.49
N ALA A 104 -6.17 -0.36 7.31
CA ALA A 104 -7.48 -0.50 7.93
C ALA A 104 -8.58 -0.45 6.85
N GLY A 105 -9.47 -1.44 6.86
CA GLY A 105 -10.60 -1.53 5.92
C GLY A 105 -10.48 -2.71 4.96
N ALA A 106 -11.13 -2.61 3.80
CA ALA A 106 -11.20 -3.67 2.81
C ALA A 106 -10.11 -3.59 1.73
N VAL A 107 -9.36 -2.50 1.66
CA VAL A 107 -8.35 -2.28 0.61
C VAL A 107 -7.00 -2.83 1.07
N THR A 108 -6.36 -3.66 0.25
CA THR A 108 -4.98 -4.11 0.48
C THR A 108 -4.14 -3.86 -0.76
N VAL A 109 -2.87 -3.51 -0.54
CA VAL A 109 -1.88 -3.28 -1.59
C VAL A 109 -0.66 -4.15 -1.31
N ARG A 110 -0.37 -5.12 -2.19
CA ARG A 110 0.70 -6.11 -2.00
C ARG A 110 1.36 -6.50 -3.32
N PRO A 111 2.67 -6.78 -3.37
CA PRO A 111 3.34 -7.49 -4.46
C PRO A 111 2.59 -8.74 -4.96
N PRO A 112 2.68 -9.07 -6.25
CA PRO A 112 1.98 -10.20 -6.89
C PRO A 112 2.26 -11.55 -6.23
N ASP A 113 3.50 -11.76 -5.76
CA ASP A 113 3.95 -13.03 -5.24
C ASP A 113 3.71 -13.17 -3.72
N GLY A 114 3.04 -12.19 -3.09
CA GLY A 114 2.75 -12.19 -1.64
C GLY A 114 3.98 -12.18 -0.73
N HIS A 115 5.17 -11.99 -1.30
CA HIS A 115 6.45 -12.00 -0.61
C HIS A 115 7.06 -10.61 -0.51
N ASP A 116 6.71 -9.97 0.59
CA ASP A 116 7.28 -8.76 1.11
C ASP A 116 7.32 -9.00 2.62
N GLY A 117 8.52 -8.89 3.16
CA GLY A 117 8.91 -9.51 4.42
C GLY A 117 7.90 -9.27 5.54
N GLN A 118 7.48 -10.38 6.17
CA GLN A 118 6.81 -10.39 7.47
C GLN A 118 5.33 -9.97 7.52
N THR A 119 4.50 -10.51 6.64
CA THR A 119 3.13 -10.90 7.07
C THR A 119 2.82 -12.29 6.57
N ALA A 120 3.51 -13.28 7.15
CA ALA A 120 3.02 -14.64 7.12
C ALA A 120 1.64 -14.63 7.78
N ALA A 121 0.65 -15.12 7.03
CA ALA A 121 -0.69 -15.39 7.55
C ALA A 121 -0.59 -16.04 8.95
N GLY A 122 -1.20 -15.42 9.95
CA GLY A 122 -1.62 -16.11 11.17
C GLY A 122 -0.81 -15.89 12.46
N TRP A 123 0.26 -15.11 12.49
CA TRP A 123 0.95 -14.85 13.76
C TRP A 123 0.39 -13.59 14.45
N LEU A 124 -0.68 -13.78 15.21
CA LEU A 124 -1.08 -12.84 16.25
C LEU A 124 0.00 -12.90 17.35
N GLU A 125 0.77 -11.81 17.51
CA GLU A 125 1.66 -11.66 18.66
C GLU A 125 0.85 -11.13 19.83
N GLU A 126 0.64 -11.96 20.85
CA GLU A 126 0.01 -11.52 22.09
C GLU A 126 0.95 -10.57 22.85
N LEU A 127 0.46 -9.37 23.14
CA LEU A 127 1.21 -8.39 23.92
C LEU A 127 0.80 -8.45 25.38
N SER A 128 1.77 -8.65 26.28
CA SER A 128 1.56 -8.40 27.70
C SER A 128 1.28 -6.91 27.96
N ASP A 129 0.61 -6.58 29.07
CA ASP A 129 0.35 -5.20 29.49
C ASP A 129 1.61 -4.34 29.52
N LYS A 130 2.74 -4.92 29.93
CA LYS A 130 4.05 -4.26 29.89
C LYS A 130 4.52 -3.99 28.46
N GLY A 131 4.38 -4.97 27.56
CA GLY A 131 4.72 -4.83 26.15
C GLY A 131 3.86 -3.79 25.43
N LEU A 132 2.57 -3.72 25.76
CA LEU A 132 1.66 -2.69 25.28
C LEU A 132 2.07 -1.30 25.80
N ALA A 133 2.33 -1.17 27.10
CA ALA A 133 2.76 0.08 27.73
C ALA A 133 4.07 0.60 27.11
N ASP A 134 5.03 -0.28 26.83
CA ASP A 134 6.30 0.10 26.23
C ASP A 134 6.15 0.53 24.77
N ARG A 135 5.30 -0.15 23.98
CA ARG A 135 4.97 0.26 22.59
C ARG A 135 4.27 1.63 22.56
N LEU A 136 3.32 1.86 23.46
CA LEU A 136 2.62 3.16 23.57
C LEU A 136 3.57 4.30 23.94
N ARG A 137 4.48 4.09 24.90
CA ARG A 137 5.51 5.07 25.26
C ARG A 137 6.47 5.37 24.12
N GLN A 138 6.79 4.36 23.30
CA GLN A 138 7.67 4.53 22.13
C GLN A 138 6.99 5.32 21.00
N ALA A 139 5.67 5.25 20.88
CA ALA A 139 4.90 5.99 19.87
C ALA A 139 4.65 7.47 20.25
N LEU A 140 4.71 7.81 21.54
CA LEU A 140 4.49 9.16 22.06
C LEU A 140 5.79 9.98 22.24
N ARG A 141 6.93 9.47 21.76
CA ARG A 141 8.24 10.12 21.82
C ARG A 141 8.70 10.61 20.47
#